data_AF-A0A2D6M937-F1
#
_entry.id   AF-A0A2D6M937-F1
#
_cell.length_a   1.000
_cell.length_b   1.000
_cell.length_c   1.000
_cell.angle_alpha   90.00
_cell.angle_beta   90.00
_cell.angle_gamma   90.00
#
_symmetry.space_group_name_H-M   'P 1'
#
loop_
_entity.id
_entity.type
_entity.pdbx_description
1 polymer ?
#
loop_
_entity_poly.entity_id
_entity_poly.type
_entity_poly.pdbx_seq_one_letter_code
_entity_poly.pdbx_strand_id
1 'polypeptide(L)'
;MNTIYLDIETIPNQSPEYRAEVRKNIKAPASYKKQESIDKWIAENGDAAADEIVAKTSFDPAHGHICTIGFAIGDGEAQAVHAEAEECEQLIIESFFAA
;
A
#
# COMPACT_ATOMS: atom_id res chain seq x y z
N MET A 1 -1.98 -30.77 -12.43
CA MET A 1 -1.79 -29.33 -12.20
C MET A 1 -3.17 -28.81 -11.83
N ASN A 2 -3.33 -28.30 -10.62
CA ASN A 2 -4.63 -27.84 -10.14
C ASN A 2 -4.77 -26.35 -10.48
N THR A 3 -5.96 -25.93 -10.90
CA THR A 3 -6.27 -24.51 -11.08
C THR A 3 -6.33 -23.84 -9.71
N ILE A 4 -5.70 -22.67 -9.56
CA ILE A 4 -5.85 -21.82 -8.38
C ILE A 4 -6.68 -20.61 -8.79
N TYR A 5 -7.77 -20.37 -8.07
CA TYR A 5 -8.51 -19.12 -8.09
C TYR A 5 -7.95 -18.26 -6.96
N LEU A 6 -7.61 -17.01 -7.25
CA LEU A 6 -6.87 -16.16 -6.32
C LEU A 6 -7.38 -14.72 -6.42
N ASP A 7 -7.57 -14.13 -5.25
CA ASP A 7 -7.84 -12.71 -5.05
C ASP A 7 -6.99 -12.19 -3.89
N ILE A 8 -6.48 -10.96 -4.02
CA ILE A 8 -5.55 -10.36 -3.05
C ILE A 8 -5.96 -8.92 -2.82
N GLU A 9 -6.16 -8.58 -1.54
CA GLU A 9 -6.41 -7.20 -1.12
C GLU A 9 -5.18 -6.65 -0.39
N THR A 10 -4.94 -5.36 -0.59
CA THR A 10 -3.82 -4.66 0.03
C THR A 10 -4.25 -3.36 0.69
N ILE A 11 -3.50 -2.94 1.69
CA ILE A 11 -3.64 -1.65 2.36
C ILE A 11 -2.41 -0.77 2.08
N PRO A 12 -2.52 0.57 2.28
CA PRO A 12 -1.38 1.48 2.16
C PRO A 12 -0.21 1.08 3.07
N ASN A 13 0.99 1.54 2.72
CA ASN A 13 2.17 1.41 3.56
C ASN A 13 1.92 2.11 4.91
N GLN A 14 2.21 1.43 6.01
CA GLN A 14 1.97 1.99 7.35
C GLN A 14 3.23 2.60 8.00
N SER A 15 4.42 2.48 7.38
CA SER A 15 5.68 2.96 7.95
C SER A 15 5.71 4.49 8.05
N PRO A 16 5.91 5.04 9.27
CA PRO A 16 6.16 6.47 9.46
C PRO A 16 7.39 6.96 8.71
N GLU A 17 8.43 6.12 8.61
CA GLU A 17 9.68 6.42 7.92
C GLU A 17 9.46 6.54 6.40
N TYR A 18 8.68 5.63 5.81
CA TYR A 18 8.31 5.70 4.41
C TYR A 18 7.54 6.99 4.11
N ARG A 19 6.54 7.31 4.93
CA ARG A 19 5.77 8.57 4.81
C ARG A 19 6.68 9.79 4.91
N ALA A 20 7.64 9.80 5.85
CA ALA A 20 8.58 10.89 6.02
C ALA A 20 9.49 11.06 4.78
N GLU A 21 9.95 9.96 4.17
CA GLU A 21 10.74 10.01 2.94
C GLU A 21 9.92 10.50 1.76
N VAL A 22 8.68 10.05 1.60
CA VAL A 22 7.74 10.60 0.60
C VAL A 22 7.59 12.10 0.80
N ARG A 23 7.32 12.55 2.03
CA ARG A 23 7.13 13.96 2.38
C ARG A 23 8.33 14.85 2.04
N LYS A 24 9.54 14.36 2.25
CA LYS A 24 10.79 15.05 1.91
C LYS A 24 10.98 15.24 0.41
N ASN A 25 10.43 14.33 -0.39
CA ASN A 25 10.55 14.34 -1.85
C ASN A 25 9.38 15.02 -2.57
N ILE A 26 8.37 15.52 -1.84
CA ILE A 26 7.25 16.28 -2.41
C ILE A 26 7.74 17.54 -3.11
N LYS A 27 7.23 17.74 -4.33
CA LYS A 27 7.49 18.93 -5.15
C LYS A 27 6.18 19.65 -5.43
N ALA A 28 6.22 20.98 -5.40
CA ALA A 28 5.08 21.78 -5.83
C ALA A 28 4.78 21.55 -7.33
N PRO A 29 3.53 21.80 -7.77
CA PRO A 29 3.16 21.75 -9.17
C PRO A 29 4.10 22.57 -10.05
N ALA A 30 4.45 22.03 -11.23
CA ALA A 30 5.41 22.64 -12.16
C ALA A 30 4.99 24.02 -12.70
N SER A 31 3.73 24.43 -12.47
CA SER A 31 3.20 25.76 -12.78
C SER A 31 3.76 26.85 -11.87
N TYR A 32 4.12 26.54 -10.63
CA TYR A 32 4.76 27.49 -9.72
C TYR A 32 6.22 27.70 -10.15
N LYS A 33 6.57 28.94 -10.52
CA LYS A 33 7.93 29.32 -10.98
C LYS A 33 8.72 30.11 -9.95
N LYS A 34 8.03 30.80 -9.02
CA LYS A 34 8.66 31.61 -7.96
C LYS A 34 8.91 30.74 -6.75
N GLN A 35 10.12 30.82 -6.18
CA GLN A 35 10.50 30.02 -5.01
C GLN A 35 9.55 30.25 -3.82
N GLU A 36 9.18 31.51 -3.54
CA GLU A 36 8.22 31.85 -2.48
C GLU A 36 6.87 31.13 -2.63
N SER A 37 6.37 30.98 -3.87
CA SER A 37 5.11 30.27 -4.12
C SER A 37 5.26 28.75 -3.98
N ILE A 38 6.43 28.20 -4.34
CA ILE A 38 6.76 26.79 -4.15
C ILE A 38 6.82 26.48 -2.65
N ASP A 39 7.53 27.29 -1.87
CA ASP A 39 7.71 27.10 -0.43
C ASP A 39 6.36 27.20 0.30
N LYS A 40 5.55 28.20 -0.07
CA LYS A 40 4.19 28.35 0.46
C LYS A 40 3.34 27.12 0.16
N TRP A 41 3.37 26.64 -1.09
CA TRP A 41 2.59 25.45 -1.46
C TRP A 41 3.04 24.22 -0.69
N ILE A 42 4.34 23.98 -0.55
CA ILE A 42 4.89 22.85 0.19
C ILE A 42 4.54 22.92 1.68
N ALA A 43 4.54 24.12 2.27
CA ALA A 43 4.14 24.32 3.66
C ALA A 43 2.64 24.02 3.89
N GLU A 44 1.78 24.44 2.95
CA GLU A 44 0.32 24.30 3.08
C GLU A 44 -0.20 22.92 2.65
N ASN A 45 0.44 22.26 1.69
CA ASN A 45 -0.10 21.07 1.02
C ASN A 45 0.81 19.84 1.10
N GLY A 46 2.06 20.01 1.54
CA GLY A 46 3.06 18.94 1.43
C GLY A 46 2.71 17.68 2.22
N ASP A 47 2.07 17.82 3.38
CA ASP A 47 1.65 16.66 4.19
C ASP A 47 0.50 15.91 3.52
N ALA A 48 -0.53 16.63 3.07
CA ALA A 48 -1.66 16.03 2.36
C ALA A 48 -1.22 15.35 1.04
N ALA A 49 -0.28 15.96 0.32
CA ALA A 49 0.30 15.36 -0.89
C ALA A 49 1.10 14.08 -0.58
N ALA A 50 1.79 14.03 0.56
CA ALA A 50 2.48 12.82 0.99
C ALA A 50 1.48 11.72 1.38
N ASP A 51 0.42 12.07 2.11
CA ASP A 51 -0.65 11.14 2.50
C ASP A 51 -1.36 10.55 1.28
N GLU A 52 -1.59 11.33 0.24
CA GLU A 52 -2.18 10.84 -1.01
C GLU A 52 -1.28 9.82 -1.73
N ILE A 53 0.03 10.07 -1.75
CA ILE A 53 1.00 9.13 -2.34
C ILE A 53 1.06 7.83 -1.52
N VAL A 54 1.12 7.95 -0.19
CA VAL A 54 1.11 6.78 0.71
C VAL A 54 -0.18 5.99 0.54
N ALA A 55 -1.34 6.64 0.51
CA ALA A 55 -2.63 5.98 0.28
C ALA A 55 -2.64 5.18 -1.03
N LYS A 56 -2.04 5.71 -2.10
CA LYS A 56 -1.96 5.03 -3.40
C LYS A 56 -1.07 3.80 -3.40
N THR A 57 -0.24 3.56 -2.40
CA THR A 57 0.52 2.31 -2.32
C THR A 57 -0.38 1.09 -2.06
N SER A 58 -1.65 1.27 -1.70
CA SER A 58 -2.65 0.18 -1.71
C SER A 58 -2.97 -0.34 -3.11
N PHE A 59 -2.45 0.29 -4.17
CA PHE A 59 -2.52 -0.20 -5.55
C PHE A 59 -1.16 -0.68 -6.05
N ASP A 60 -0.13 -0.62 -5.22
CA ASP A 60 1.23 -1.04 -5.54
C ASP A 60 1.71 -2.06 -4.50
N PRO A 61 1.57 -3.36 -4.76
CA PRO A 61 1.94 -4.40 -3.80
C PRO A 61 3.46 -4.45 -3.50
N ALA A 62 4.30 -3.71 -4.23
CA ALA A 62 5.71 -3.56 -3.85
C ALA A 62 5.92 -2.58 -2.69
N HIS A 63 4.93 -1.72 -2.41
CA HIS A 63 5.01 -0.70 -1.37
C HIS A 63 3.86 -0.76 -0.36
N GLY A 64 2.69 -1.31 -0.70
CA GLY A 64 1.59 -1.60 0.24
C GLY A 64 1.81 -2.90 1.03
N HIS A 65 0.81 -3.28 1.81
CA HIS A 65 0.79 -4.53 2.57
C HIS A 65 -0.36 -5.42 2.11
N ILE A 66 -0.09 -6.69 1.83
CA ILE A 66 -1.13 -7.69 1.65
C ILE A 66 -1.86 -7.86 2.99
N CYS A 67 -3.18 -7.66 2.97
CA CYS A 67 -4.01 -7.78 4.17
C CYS A 67 -5.01 -8.93 4.08
N THR A 68 -5.28 -9.46 2.89
CA THR A 68 -6.21 -10.57 2.67
C THR A 68 -5.82 -11.37 1.45
N ILE A 69 -5.92 -12.70 1.57
CA ILE A 69 -5.80 -13.62 0.44
C ILE A 69 -7.05 -14.50 0.43
N GLY A 70 -7.84 -14.40 -0.63
CA GLY A 70 -8.95 -15.30 -0.92
C GLY A 70 -8.54 -16.29 -2.01
N PHE A 71 -8.78 -17.59 -1.81
CA PHE A 71 -8.36 -18.60 -2.79
C PHE A 71 -9.22 -19.87 -2.80
N ALA A 72 -9.16 -20.61 -3.90
CA ALA A 72 -9.69 -21.97 -4.03
C ALA A 72 -8.78 -22.82 -4.93
N ILE A 73 -8.64 -24.11 -4.61
CA ILE A 73 -7.80 -25.07 -5.36
C ILE A 73 -8.68 -26.09 -6.07
N GLY A 74 -8.76 -26.01 -7.41
CA GLY A 74 -9.64 -26.86 -8.21
C GLY A 74 -11.10 -26.69 -7.81
N ASP A 75 -11.77 -27.81 -7.50
CA ASP A 75 -13.15 -27.84 -7.01
C ASP A 75 -13.27 -27.77 -5.48
N GLY A 76 -12.17 -27.43 -4.78
CA GLY A 76 -12.14 -27.26 -3.33
C GLY A 76 -12.95 -26.05 -2.86
N GLU A 77 -13.24 -26.00 -1.56
CA GLU A 77 -13.94 -24.86 -0.95
C GLU A 77 -13.11 -23.58 -1.04
N ALA A 78 -13.79 -22.45 -1.21
CA ALA A 78 -13.17 -21.14 -1.13
C ALA A 78 -12.77 -20.82 0.31
N GLN A 79 -11.54 -20.35 0.48
CA GLN A 79 -10.93 -19.99 1.75
C GLN A 79 -10.48 -18.54 1.71
N ALA A 80 -10.43 -17.89 2.87
CA ALA A 80 -9.85 -16.57 3.01
C ALA A 80 -9.04 -16.49 4.30
N VAL A 81 -7.88 -15.84 4.22
CA VAL A 81 -7.03 -15.50 5.36
C VAL A 81 -6.84 -14.00 5.39
N HIS A 82 -6.95 -13.41 6.58
CA HIS A 82 -6.91 -11.96 6.80
C HIS A 82 -5.87 -11.62 7.87
N ALA A 83 -5.12 -10.55 7.66
CA ALA A 83 -4.20 -10.02 8.64
C ALA A 83 -4.94 -9.06 9.58
N GLU A 84 -4.83 -9.28 10.88
CA GLU A 84 -5.43 -8.40 11.91
C GLU A 84 -4.60 -7.13 12.15
N ALA A 85 -3.33 -7.15 11.75
CA ALA A 85 -2.37 -6.06 11.84
C ALA A 85 -1.30 -6.20 10.74
N GLU A 86 -0.55 -5.13 10.44
CA GLU A 86 0.47 -5.12 9.39
C GLU A 86 1.56 -6.18 9.64
N GLU A 87 1.93 -6.40 10.91
CA GLU A 87 2.93 -7.40 11.31
C GLU A 87 2.50 -8.84 11.03
N CYS A 88 1.20 -9.07 10.77
CA CYS A 88 0.65 -10.39 10.46
C CYS A 88 0.68 -10.71 8.96
N GLU A 89 1.14 -9.80 8.09
CA GLU A 89 1.24 -10.04 6.64
C GLU A 89 1.99 -11.35 6.31
N GLN A 90 3.10 -11.62 7.02
CA GLN A 90 3.86 -12.86 6.82
C GLN A 90 3.01 -14.12 7.10
N LEU A 91 2.18 -14.09 8.16
CA LEU A 91 1.40 -15.24 8.58
C LEU A 91 0.31 -15.61 7.56
N ILE A 92 -0.32 -14.62 6.93
CA ILE A 92 -1.34 -14.90 5.90
C ILE A 92 -0.72 -15.47 4.63
N ILE A 93 0.48 -15.03 4.26
CA ILE A 93 1.22 -15.56 3.12
C ILE A 93 1.62 -17.01 3.40
N GLU A 94 2.16 -17.29 4.59
CA GLU A 94 2.49 -18.66 5.02
C GLU A 94 1.24 -19.56 5.03
N SER A 95 0.11 -19.06 5.49
CA SER A 95 -1.16 -19.81 5.51
C SER A 95 -1.63 -20.18 4.11
N PHE A 96 -1.50 -19.28 3.14
CA PHE A 96 -1.82 -19.57 1.73
C PHE A 96 -0.92 -20.68 1.15
N PHE A 97 0.39 -20.64 1.43
CA PHE A 97 1.32 -21.66 0.92
C PHE A 97 1.22 -23.02 1.62
N ALA A 98 0.58 -23.08 2.79
CA ALA A 98 0.38 -24.32 3.53
C ALA A 98 -0.92 -25.08 3.15
N ALA A 99 -1.79 -24.46 2.34
CA ALA A 99 -3.06 -25.03 1.89
C ALA A 99 -2.90 -25.99 0.70
#